data_AF-A0A6T0TSZ9-F1
#
_entry.id   AF-A0A6T0TSZ9-F1
#
_cell.length_a   1.000
_cell.length_b   1.000
_cell.length_c   1.000
_cell.angle_alpha   90.00
_cell.angle_beta   90.00
_cell.angle_gamma   90.00
#
_symmetry.space_group_name_H-M   'P 1'
#
loop_
_entity.id
_entity.type
_entity.pdbx_description
1 polymer ?
#
loop_
_entity_poly.entity_id
_entity_poly.type
_entity_poly.pdbx_seq_one_letter_code
_entity_poly.pdbx_strand_id
1 'polypeptide(L)'
;MPAPHPKYEEGVPRDCCKVRSCNAEGQEFPGQMAQFPYAHPTDKTKGIVKRKPVFGYDKEHTMSLLEPVFSGLGGNCDYERLDEKTLEAFCKLLDQVDMEAVQYEACEGYVNALLGMCNAITEECTGVSFMDMGIEQQVMDELGRAWMFFVRLIWIRDLEWENLVRCLSDPNAEWSVDEDYYIQDPAPMVKYIVASKLLVPLQVWSVLLQAGWQQVLPDKKHMYV
;
A
#
# COMPACT_ATOMS: atom_id res chain seq x y z
N MET A 1 -37.15 -4.89 10.82
CA MET A 1 -36.54 -4.86 9.47
C MET A 1 -35.85 -6.19 9.26
N PRO A 2 -35.97 -6.86 8.10
CA PRO A 2 -35.22 -8.10 7.86
C PRO A 2 -33.72 -7.78 7.89
N ALA A 3 -32.94 -8.58 8.61
CA ALA A 3 -31.51 -8.39 8.77
C ALA A 3 -30.79 -8.55 7.42
N PRO A 4 -29.80 -7.71 7.09
CA PRO A 4 -29.01 -7.88 5.87
C PRO A 4 -28.23 -9.19 5.92
N HIS A 5 -28.39 -10.02 4.90
CA HIS A 5 -27.67 -11.29 4.77
C HIS A 5 -26.39 -11.09 3.96
N PRO A 6 -25.24 -11.66 4.38
CA PRO A 6 -24.01 -11.64 3.60
C PRO A 6 -24.21 -12.33 2.23
N LYS A 7 -23.72 -11.69 1.16
CA LYS A 7 -23.66 -12.27 -0.18
C LYS A 7 -22.31 -13.00 -0.33
N TYR A 8 -22.35 -14.33 -0.24
CA TYR A 8 -21.20 -15.21 -0.51
C TYR A 8 -21.09 -15.51 -2.02
N GLU A 9 -19.88 -15.74 -2.55
CA GLU A 9 -19.72 -16.21 -3.93
C GLU A 9 -20.33 -17.62 -4.11
N GLU A 10 -21.07 -17.82 -5.20
CA GLU A 10 -21.70 -19.12 -5.52
C GLU A 10 -20.62 -20.21 -5.70
N GLY A 11 -20.81 -21.35 -5.02
CA GLY A 11 -19.99 -22.55 -5.22
C GLY A 11 -18.96 -22.88 -4.13
N VAL A 12 -18.89 -22.13 -3.03
CA VAL A 12 -18.01 -22.46 -1.89
C VAL A 12 -18.78 -23.27 -0.83
N PRO A 13 -18.35 -24.51 -0.51
CA PRO A 13 -18.95 -25.30 0.57
C PRO A 13 -18.87 -24.59 1.93
N ARG A 14 -19.86 -24.87 2.80
CA ARG A 14 -20.07 -24.17 4.10
C ARG A 14 -18.94 -24.34 5.14
N ASP A 15 -17.91 -25.09 4.81
CA ASP A 15 -16.88 -25.66 5.69
C ASP A 15 -15.43 -25.39 5.22
N CYS A 16 -15.20 -24.41 4.32
CA CYS A 16 -13.87 -24.07 3.79
C CYS A 16 -13.53 -22.57 3.87
N CYS A 17 -12.24 -22.23 4.07
CA CYS A 17 -11.65 -20.89 3.85
C CYS A 17 -10.32 -21.03 3.07
N LYS A 18 -10.08 -20.15 2.11
CA LYS A 18 -8.89 -20.16 1.23
C LYS A 18 -7.88 -19.14 1.76
N VAL A 19 -6.98 -19.59 2.64
CA VAL A 19 -5.86 -18.78 3.13
C VAL A 19 -4.62 -19.18 2.33
N ARG A 20 -3.91 -18.21 1.73
CA ARG A 20 -2.55 -18.44 1.23
C ARG A 20 -1.64 -18.54 2.47
N SER A 21 -1.17 -19.76 2.76
CA SER A 21 -0.25 -20.06 3.86
C SER A 21 0.75 -21.16 3.49
N CYS A 22 1.87 -21.12 4.20
CA CYS A 22 3.11 -21.86 4.04
C CYS A 22 3.03 -23.32 4.53
N ASN A 23 4.04 -24.14 4.20
CA ASN A 23 4.14 -25.54 4.62
C ASN A 23 4.65 -25.70 6.07
N ALA A 24 4.82 -26.95 6.52
CA ALA A 24 5.17 -27.32 7.90
C ALA A 24 6.59 -26.90 8.36
N GLU A 25 7.46 -26.48 7.44
CA GLU A 25 8.77 -25.88 7.76
C GLU A 25 8.76 -24.34 7.66
N GLY A 26 7.63 -23.73 7.27
CA GLY A 26 7.49 -22.29 7.08
C GLY A 26 7.69 -21.80 5.63
N GLN A 27 7.61 -22.67 4.62
CA GLN A 27 7.91 -22.34 3.22
C GLN A 27 6.64 -22.11 2.37
N GLU A 28 6.56 -20.97 1.67
CA GLU A 28 5.36 -20.53 0.94
C GLU A 28 5.22 -21.15 -0.45
N PHE A 29 3.98 -21.49 -0.87
CA PHE A 29 3.68 -21.86 -2.25
C PHE A 29 2.43 -21.13 -2.78
N PRO A 30 2.45 -20.64 -4.03
CA PRO A 30 1.27 -20.03 -4.63
C PRO A 30 0.27 -21.11 -5.06
N GLY A 31 -0.90 -21.14 -4.40
CA GLY A 31 -2.13 -21.65 -5.04
C GLY A 31 -2.94 -22.76 -4.35
N GLN A 32 -2.62 -23.23 -3.14
CA GLN A 32 -3.47 -24.23 -2.46
C GLN A 32 -3.72 -23.93 -0.97
N MET A 33 -4.87 -24.41 -0.45
CA MET A 33 -5.34 -24.25 0.94
C MET A 33 -4.49 -25.09 1.90
N ALA A 34 -4.06 -24.52 3.03
CA ALA A 34 -3.35 -25.23 4.09
C ALA A 34 -3.94 -24.93 5.49
N GLN A 35 -3.86 -25.90 6.41
CA GLN A 35 -4.20 -25.74 7.84
C GLN A 35 -3.00 -25.22 8.65
N PHE A 36 -3.29 -24.30 9.58
CA PHE A 36 -2.33 -23.54 10.41
C PHE A 36 -1.64 -24.37 11.52
N PRO A 37 -0.42 -24.00 11.94
CA PRO A 37 0.06 -24.28 13.29
C PRO A 37 0.16 -23.05 14.23
N TYR A 38 -0.20 -21.83 13.80
CA TYR A 38 -0.02 -20.59 14.60
C TYR A 38 -1.26 -19.70 14.75
N ALA A 39 -2.46 -20.20 14.42
CA ALA A 39 -3.72 -19.51 14.69
C ALA A 39 -4.62 -20.44 15.52
N HIS A 40 -5.33 -19.88 16.51
CA HIS A 40 -6.33 -20.61 17.30
C HIS A 40 -7.39 -21.30 16.42
N PRO A 41 -8.05 -22.38 16.92
CA PRO A 41 -9.03 -23.15 16.14
C PRO A 41 -10.15 -22.27 15.58
N THR A 42 -10.24 -22.20 14.26
CA THR A 42 -11.20 -21.39 13.49
C THR A 42 -12.52 -22.12 13.23
N ASP A 43 -12.86 -23.09 14.09
CA ASP A 43 -14.03 -23.97 14.01
C ASP A 43 -15.38 -23.20 13.95
N LYS A 44 -15.34 -21.89 14.15
CA LYS A 44 -16.47 -20.95 14.14
C LYS A 44 -16.46 -19.90 13.00
N THR A 45 -15.38 -19.73 12.23
CA THR A 45 -15.29 -18.66 11.22
C THR A 45 -15.61 -19.16 9.80
N LYS A 46 -16.60 -18.55 9.15
CA LYS A 46 -17.10 -18.95 7.82
C LYS A 46 -16.93 -17.87 6.77
N GLY A 47 -16.20 -18.21 5.71
CA GLY A 47 -16.14 -17.45 4.45
C GLY A 47 -14.72 -17.04 4.05
N ILE A 48 -14.45 -16.99 2.75
CA ILE A 48 -13.32 -16.21 2.23
C ILE A 48 -13.75 -14.76 2.33
N VAL A 49 -13.19 -14.08 3.31
CA VAL A 49 -13.34 -12.65 3.41
C VAL A 49 -12.37 -12.02 2.42
N LYS A 50 -12.90 -11.35 1.39
CA LYS A 50 -12.05 -10.60 0.46
C LYS A 50 -11.32 -9.54 1.28
N ARG A 51 -9.99 -9.52 1.18
CA ARG A 51 -9.20 -8.45 1.77
C ARG A 51 -9.71 -7.13 1.23
N LYS A 52 -10.05 -6.22 2.14
CA LYS A 52 -10.45 -4.87 1.76
C LYS A 52 -9.20 -4.01 1.54
N PRO A 53 -9.30 -2.97 0.70
CA PRO A 53 -8.23 -2.00 0.55
C PRO A 53 -7.90 -1.38 1.92
N VAL A 54 -6.62 -1.24 2.22
CA VAL A 54 -6.10 -0.56 3.41
C VAL A 54 -5.65 0.84 3.03
N PHE A 55 -4.89 0.98 1.95
CA PHE A 55 -4.42 2.26 1.43
C PHE A 55 -5.57 3.05 0.77
N GLY A 56 -6.48 2.34 0.10
CA GLY A 56 -7.70 2.92 -0.46
C GLY A 56 -8.85 3.09 0.54
N TYR A 57 -8.70 2.66 1.81
CA TYR A 57 -9.73 2.86 2.84
C TYR A 57 -9.93 4.35 3.17
N ASP A 58 -8.83 5.07 3.35
CA ASP A 58 -8.79 6.52 3.55
C ASP A 58 -7.86 7.14 2.50
N LYS A 59 -8.40 7.34 1.29
CA LYS A 59 -7.65 7.86 0.14
C LYS A 59 -7.09 9.26 0.41
N GLU A 60 -7.85 10.10 1.12
CA GLU A 60 -7.45 11.47 1.47
C GLU A 60 -6.23 11.46 2.39
N HIS A 61 -6.21 10.58 3.40
CA HIS A 61 -5.03 10.40 4.24
C HIS A 61 -3.86 9.81 3.47
N THR A 62 -4.07 8.80 2.63
CA THR A 62 -2.98 8.24 1.80
C THR A 62 -2.38 9.30 0.87
N MET A 63 -3.22 10.20 0.33
CA MET A 63 -2.79 11.34 -0.47
C MET A 63 -1.99 12.36 0.34
N SER A 64 -2.42 12.70 1.57
CA SER A 64 -1.72 13.68 2.40
C SER A 64 -0.30 13.26 2.77
N LEU A 65 -0.01 11.96 2.77
CA LEU A 65 1.35 11.44 2.95
C LEU A 65 2.31 11.80 1.80
N LEU A 66 1.81 12.29 0.66
CA LEU A 66 2.64 12.83 -0.42
C LEU A 66 3.14 14.25 -0.14
N GLU A 67 2.54 14.98 0.79
CA GLU A 67 3.00 16.32 1.19
C GLU A 67 4.53 16.38 1.45
N PRO A 68 5.12 15.51 2.30
CA PRO A 68 6.56 15.52 2.54
C PRO A 68 7.41 15.14 1.31
N VAL A 69 6.84 14.50 0.29
CA VAL A 69 7.55 14.17 -0.96
C VAL A 69 7.80 15.43 -1.78
N PHE A 70 6.80 16.31 -1.87
CA PHE A 70 6.86 17.52 -2.69
C PHE A 70 7.25 18.77 -1.90
N SER A 71 7.23 18.70 -0.56
CA SER A 71 7.65 19.79 0.31
C SER A 71 9.11 20.20 0.05
N GLY A 72 9.32 21.51 -0.11
CA GLY A 72 10.65 22.08 -0.32
C GLY A 72 11.11 22.17 -1.78
N LEU A 73 10.37 21.61 -2.75
CA LEU A 73 10.68 21.79 -4.18
C LEU A 73 10.38 23.23 -4.65
N GLY A 74 9.44 23.93 -4.01
CA GLY A 74 9.05 25.29 -4.38
C GLY A 74 8.32 25.34 -5.73
N GLY A 75 7.90 26.53 -6.16
CA GLY A 75 7.29 26.77 -7.48
C GLY A 75 6.12 25.83 -7.85
N ASN A 76 4.90 26.10 -7.39
CA ASN A 76 3.65 25.39 -7.74
C ASN A 76 3.68 23.84 -7.74
N CYS A 77 4.73 23.22 -7.18
CA CYS A 77 4.82 21.79 -6.94
C CYS A 77 3.85 21.47 -5.81
N ASP A 78 2.72 20.87 -6.16
CA ASP A 78 1.59 20.74 -5.26
C ASP A 78 0.96 19.37 -5.41
N TYR A 79 1.00 18.60 -4.32
CA TYR A 79 0.40 17.28 -4.25
C TYR A 79 -1.13 17.37 -4.28
N GLU A 80 -1.72 18.50 -3.88
CA GLU A 80 -3.18 18.75 -3.91
C GLU A 80 -3.72 18.87 -5.34
N ARG A 81 -2.83 19.05 -6.34
CA ARG A 81 -3.19 19.10 -7.76
C ARG A 81 -3.31 17.74 -8.40
N LEU A 82 -3.04 16.66 -7.66
CA LEU A 82 -3.15 15.29 -8.16
C LEU A 82 -4.60 14.97 -8.53
N ASP A 83 -4.79 14.54 -9.78
CA ASP A 83 -6.07 14.12 -10.34
C ASP A 83 -6.59 12.90 -9.59
N GLU A 84 -7.91 12.88 -9.41
CA GLU A 84 -8.60 11.82 -8.69
C GLU A 84 -8.30 10.45 -9.31
N LYS A 85 -8.18 10.34 -10.64
CA LYS A 85 -7.87 9.07 -11.29
C LYS A 85 -6.47 8.58 -11.00
N THR A 86 -5.49 9.49 -10.94
CA THR A 86 -4.11 9.15 -10.60
C THR A 86 -4.04 8.70 -9.14
N LEU A 87 -4.74 9.40 -8.23
CA LEU A 87 -4.85 8.99 -6.83
C LEU A 87 -5.51 7.61 -6.67
N GLU A 88 -6.62 7.35 -7.37
CA GLU A 88 -7.27 6.05 -7.35
C GLU A 88 -6.37 4.93 -7.86
N ALA A 89 -5.65 5.18 -8.95
CA ALA A 89 -4.70 4.22 -9.50
C ALA A 89 -3.55 3.95 -8.53
N PHE A 90 -3.04 4.99 -7.84
CA PHE A 90 -1.99 4.86 -6.84
C PHE A 90 -2.46 4.03 -5.63
N CYS A 91 -3.59 4.38 -5.01
CA CYS A 91 -4.15 3.61 -3.90
C CYS A 91 -4.42 2.16 -4.29
N LYS A 92 -5.02 1.94 -5.46
CA LYS A 92 -5.29 0.59 -5.98
C LYS A 92 -4.00 -0.20 -6.15
N LEU A 93 -2.96 0.41 -6.73
CA LEU A 93 -1.66 -0.23 -6.91
C LEU A 93 -1.06 -0.59 -5.55
N LEU A 94 -1.06 0.32 -4.57
CA LEU A 94 -0.60 0.03 -3.21
C LEU A 94 -1.37 -1.13 -2.57
N ASP A 95 -2.69 -1.19 -2.73
CA ASP A 95 -3.52 -2.25 -2.16
C ASP A 95 -3.28 -3.63 -2.80
N GLN A 96 -2.80 -3.68 -4.05
CA GLN A 96 -2.50 -4.96 -4.72
C GLN A 96 -1.47 -5.80 -3.98
N VAL A 97 -0.51 -5.16 -3.29
CA VAL A 97 0.54 -5.87 -2.54
C VAL A 97 -0.02 -6.92 -1.60
N ASP A 98 -1.16 -6.60 -0.96
CA ASP A 98 -1.81 -7.44 0.02
C ASP A 98 -3.02 -8.18 -0.57
N MET A 99 -3.82 -7.50 -1.38
CA MET A 99 -5.05 -8.06 -1.96
C MET A 99 -4.77 -9.16 -3.00
N GLU A 100 -3.69 -9.05 -3.77
CA GLU A 100 -3.27 -10.05 -4.76
C GLU A 100 -2.16 -10.97 -4.22
N ALA A 101 -1.69 -10.70 -3.00
CA ALA A 101 -0.61 -11.40 -2.32
C ALA A 101 0.64 -11.49 -3.19
N VAL A 102 1.21 -10.31 -3.49
CA VAL A 102 2.46 -10.14 -4.24
C VAL A 102 3.58 -10.86 -3.50
N GLN A 103 4.32 -11.72 -4.20
CA GLN A 103 5.45 -12.45 -3.63
C GLN A 103 6.69 -11.56 -3.63
N TYR A 104 7.30 -11.37 -2.47
CA TYR A 104 8.46 -10.49 -2.29
C TYR A 104 9.66 -10.92 -3.17
N GLU A 105 9.92 -12.22 -3.29
CA GLU A 105 11.03 -12.78 -4.06
C GLU A 105 10.87 -12.58 -5.57
N ALA A 106 9.66 -12.28 -6.04
CA ALA A 106 9.31 -12.10 -7.44
C ALA A 106 8.49 -10.82 -7.68
N CYS A 107 8.80 -9.74 -6.94
CA CYS A 107 8.02 -8.50 -6.97
C CYS A 107 8.53 -7.43 -7.95
N GLU A 108 9.57 -7.70 -8.74
CA GLU A 108 10.21 -6.70 -9.62
C GLU A 108 9.21 -6.01 -10.57
N GLY A 109 8.29 -6.75 -11.18
CA GLY A 109 7.27 -6.19 -12.06
C GLY A 109 6.30 -5.25 -11.33
N TYR A 110 5.94 -5.57 -10.09
CA TYR A 110 5.11 -4.73 -9.23
C TYR A 110 5.85 -3.47 -8.78
N VAL A 111 7.13 -3.60 -8.42
CA VAL A 111 7.99 -2.46 -8.06
C VAL A 111 8.18 -1.53 -9.26
N ASN A 112 8.37 -2.05 -10.46
CA ASN A 112 8.44 -1.24 -11.69
C ASN A 112 7.13 -0.48 -11.95
N ALA A 113 5.98 -1.09 -11.66
CA ALA A 113 4.69 -0.39 -11.75
C ALA A 113 4.59 0.75 -10.72
N LEU A 114 5.05 0.53 -9.49
CA LEU A 114 5.12 1.58 -8.45
C LEU A 114 6.04 2.72 -8.86
N LEU A 115 7.23 2.42 -9.40
CA LEU A 115 8.16 3.45 -9.90
C LEU A 115 7.54 4.26 -11.05
N GLY A 116 6.83 3.60 -11.97
CA GLY A 116 6.09 4.28 -13.03
C GLY A 116 5.01 5.20 -12.49
N MET A 117 4.27 4.75 -11.46
CA MET A 117 3.27 5.58 -10.79
C MET A 117 3.90 6.77 -10.05
N CYS A 118 5.03 6.58 -9.36
CA CYS A 118 5.78 7.69 -8.75
C CYS A 118 6.20 8.72 -9.80
N ASN A 119 6.67 8.28 -10.97
CA ASN A 119 7.04 9.20 -12.05
C ASN A 119 5.82 9.98 -12.57
N ALA A 120 4.67 9.30 -12.77
CA ALA A 120 3.44 9.95 -13.22
C ALA A 120 2.94 10.99 -12.22
N ILE A 121 2.89 10.65 -10.92
CA ILE A 121 2.53 11.60 -9.86
C ILE A 121 3.52 12.76 -9.84
N THR A 122 4.83 12.49 -9.98
CA THR A 122 5.86 13.55 -10.01
C THR A 122 5.63 14.52 -11.16
N GLU A 123 5.43 14.00 -12.38
CA GLU A 123 5.20 14.80 -13.57
C GLU A 123 3.91 15.63 -13.44
N GLU A 124 2.86 15.06 -12.86
CA GLU A 124 1.60 15.76 -12.65
C GLU A 124 1.72 16.90 -11.63
N CYS A 125 2.40 16.65 -10.50
CA CYS A 125 2.59 17.62 -9.43
C CYS A 125 3.61 18.70 -9.78
N THR A 126 4.66 18.38 -10.56
CA THR A 126 5.80 19.28 -10.82
C THR A 126 5.88 19.79 -12.26
N GLY A 127 5.23 19.11 -13.20
CA GLY A 127 5.36 19.34 -14.65
C GLY A 127 6.60 18.71 -15.28
N VAL A 128 7.39 17.94 -14.52
CA VAL A 128 8.71 17.43 -14.92
C VAL A 128 8.82 15.96 -14.53
N SER A 129 9.23 15.09 -15.47
CA SER A 129 9.45 13.67 -15.17
C SER A 129 10.79 13.42 -14.49
N PHE A 130 11.02 12.23 -13.92
CA PHE A 130 12.33 11.83 -13.38
C PHE A 130 13.45 11.92 -14.43
N MET A 131 13.13 11.62 -15.69
CA MET A 131 14.08 11.72 -16.80
C MET A 131 14.46 13.18 -17.08
N ASP A 132 13.47 14.08 -17.07
CA ASP A 132 13.70 15.51 -17.28
C ASP A 132 14.45 16.16 -16.10
N MET A 133 14.30 15.60 -14.89
CA MET A 133 15.10 15.97 -13.71
C MET A 133 16.54 15.46 -13.75
N GLY A 134 16.91 14.66 -14.75
CA GLY A 134 18.26 14.09 -14.86
C GLY A 134 18.57 13.06 -13.76
N ILE A 135 17.55 12.42 -13.17
CA ILE A 135 17.76 11.44 -12.11
C ILE A 135 18.44 10.19 -12.71
N GLU A 136 19.65 9.90 -12.24
CA GLU A 136 20.42 8.75 -12.69
C GLU A 136 19.76 7.42 -12.31
N GLN A 137 19.99 6.37 -13.12
CA GLN A 137 19.42 5.05 -12.88
C GLN A 137 19.77 4.47 -11.50
N GLN A 138 21.00 4.68 -11.02
CA GLN A 138 21.43 4.20 -9.69
C GLN A 138 20.58 4.79 -8.55
N VAL A 139 20.14 6.03 -8.74
CA VAL A 139 19.31 6.77 -7.79
C VAL A 139 17.87 6.26 -7.85
N MET A 140 17.36 5.97 -9.06
CA MET A 140 16.09 5.26 -9.24
C MET A 140 16.10 3.85 -8.61
N ASP A 141 17.24 3.16 -8.65
CA ASP A 141 17.39 1.84 -8.03
C ASP A 141 17.26 1.90 -6.50
N GLU A 142 17.60 3.03 -5.85
CA GLU A 142 17.36 3.22 -4.41
C GLU A 142 15.87 3.31 -4.08
N LEU A 143 15.10 4.05 -4.89
CA LEU A 143 13.64 4.08 -4.73
C LEU A 143 13.03 2.70 -5.00
N GLY A 144 13.55 1.97 -5.98
CA GLY A 144 13.16 0.57 -6.22
C GLY A 144 13.41 -0.32 -5.00
N ARG A 145 14.59 -0.22 -4.37
CA ARG A 145 14.91 -0.93 -3.12
C ARG A 145 13.96 -0.55 -1.97
N ALA A 146 13.60 0.73 -1.84
CA ALA A 146 12.66 1.19 -0.83
C ALA A 146 11.26 0.59 -1.04
N TRP A 147 10.80 0.48 -2.28
CA TRP A 147 9.54 -0.18 -2.61
C TRP A 147 9.60 -1.71 -2.41
N MET A 148 10.71 -2.36 -2.72
CA MET A 148 10.91 -3.77 -2.36
C MET A 148 10.84 -3.99 -0.83
N PHE A 149 11.40 -3.06 -0.06
CA PHE A 149 11.30 -3.10 1.40
C PHE A 149 9.85 -2.94 1.87
N PHE A 150 9.09 -2.03 1.28
CA PHE A 150 7.64 -1.92 1.49
C PHE A 150 6.92 -3.25 1.20
N VAL A 151 7.16 -3.87 0.04
CA VAL A 151 6.57 -5.17 -0.30
C VAL A 151 6.89 -6.22 0.75
N ARG A 152 8.16 -6.29 1.19
CA ARG A 152 8.60 -7.21 2.23
C ARG A 152 7.89 -6.97 3.56
N LEU A 153 7.71 -5.70 3.97
CA LEU A 153 7.03 -5.35 5.21
C LEU A 153 5.57 -5.84 5.23
N ILE A 154 4.88 -5.75 4.09
CA ILE A 154 3.51 -6.24 3.98
C ILE A 154 3.47 -7.77 3.87
N TRP A 155 4.41 -8.35 3.13
CA TRP A 155 4.53 -9.80 2.93
C TRP A 155 4.82 -10.56 4.24
N ILE A 156 5.67 -10.02 5.12
CA ILE A 156 5.97 -10.62 6.45
C ILE A 156 4.71 -10.70 7.33
N ARG A 157 3.70 -9.86 7.08
CA ARG A 157 2.44 -9.82 7.82
C ARG A 157 2.65 -9.80 9.33
N ASP A 158 3.27 -8.73 9.82
CA ASP A 158 3.36 -8.53 11.26
C ASP A 158 1.97 -8.49 11.92
N LEU A 159 1.97 -8.66 13.24
CA LEU A 159 0.75 -8.80 14.02
C LEU A 159 -0.18 -7.58 13.85
N GLU A 160 0.39 -6.37 13.77
CA GLU A 160 -0.38 -5.13 13.61
C GLU A 160 -1.09 -5.10 12.25
N TRP A 161 -0.38 -5.42 11.18
CA TRP A 161 -0.95 -5.48 9.83
C TRP A 161 -2.06 -6.53 9.72
N GLU A 162 -1.81 -7.74 10.21
CA GLU A 162 -2.77 -8.84 10.11
C GLU A 162 -4.03 -8.58 10.97
N ASN A 163 -3.88 -7.99 12.15
CA ASN A 163 -5.03 -7.59 12.97
C ASN A 163 -5.87 -6.49 12.31
N LEU A 164 -5.22 -5.49 11.70
CA LEU A 164 -5.91 -4.45 10.96
C LEU A 164 -6.71 -5.04 9.78
N VAL A 165 -6.07 -5.87 8.97
CA VAL A 165 -6.72 -6.47 7.78
C VAL A 165 -7.89 -7.34 8.21
N ARG A 166 -7.76 -8.11 9.29
CA ARG A 166 -8.87 -8.89 9.86
C ARG A 166 -10.03 -8.00 10.27
N CYS A 167 -9.76 -6.94 11.03
CA CYS A 167 -10.80 -5.99 11.45
C CYS A 167 -11.52 -5.36 10.24
N LEU A 168 -10.77 -4.87 9.24
CA LEU A 168 -11.36 -4.24 8.06
C LEU A 168 -12.15 -5.23 7.21
N SER A 169 -11.63 -6.45 7.07
CA SER A 169 -12.20 -7.41 6.14
C SER A 169 -13.39 -8.15 6.78
N ASP A 170 -13.38 -8.42 8.09
CA ASP A 170 -14.37 -9.28 8.77
C ASP A 170 -15.83 -8.85 8.48
N PRO A 171 -16.67 -9.74 7.91
CA PRO A 171 -18.08 -9.46 7.68
C PRO A 171 -18.89 -9.25 8.97
N ASN A 172 -18.35 -9.64 10.13
CA ASN A 172 -19.01 -9.47 11.43
C ASN A 172 -18.48 -8.27 12.22
N ALA A 173 -17.55 -7.46 11.69
CA ALA A 173 -16.89 -6.39 12.43
C ALA A 173 -17.85 -5.42 13.15
N GLU A 174 -19.02 -5.12 12.57
CA GLU A 174 -20.05 -4.25 13.16
C GLU A 174 -20.85 -4.91 14.31
N TRP A 175 -20.75 -6.23 14.46
CA TRP A 175 -21.58 -7.06 15.34
C TRP A 175 -20.78 -7.76 16.45
N SER A 176 -19.45 -7.66 16.41
CA SER A 176 -18.53 -8.53 17.15
C SER A 176 -17.78 -7.81 18.27
N VAL A 177 -18.50 -7.07 19.12
CA VAL A 177 -17.89 -6.33 20.25
C VAL A 177 -17.16 -7.25 21.24
N ASP A 178 -17.45 -8.57 21.22
CA ASP A 178 -16.90 -9.58 22.12
C ASP A 178 -15.70 -10.36 21.54
N GLU A 179 -15.24 -10.05 20.32
CA GLU A 179 -14.08 -10.72 19.69
C GLU A 179 -12.76 -9.99 19.95
N ASP A 180 -11.67 -10.75 20.11
CA ASP A 180 -10.33 -10.25 20.47
C ASP A 180 -9.72 -9.26 19.45
N TYR A 181 -10.28 -9.17 18.23
CA TYR A 181 -9.80 -8.31 17.15
C TYR A 181 -10.75 -7.16 16.79
N TYR A 182 -11.80 -6.93 17.58
CA TYR A 182 -12.71 -5.81 17.40
C TYR A 182 -12.02 -4.46 17.64
N ILE A 183 -12.22 -3.51 16.72
CA ILE A 183 -11.72 -2.13 16.85
C ILE A 183 -12.91 -1.18 16.69
N GLN A 184 -13.21 -0.41 17.74
CA GLN A 184 -14.35 0.49 17.78
C GLN A 184 -14.26 1.64 16.75
N ASP A 185 -13.05 2.13 16.48
CA ASP A 185 -12.75 3.10 15.42
C ASP A 185 -11.44 2.70 14.73
N PRO A 186 -11.49 2.06 13.54
CA PRO A 186 -10.29 1.61 12.85
C PRO A 186 -9.50 2.78 12.21
N ALA A 187 -10.11 3.96 12.02
CA ALA A 187 -9.48 5.03 11.25
C ALA A 187 -8.12 5.50 11.82
N PRO A 188 -7.95 5.76 13.13
CA PRO A 188 -6.64 6.11 13.70
C PRO A 188 -5.57 5.03 13.47
N MET A 189 -5.96 3.76 13.59
CA MET A 189 -5.04 2.63 13.39
C MET A 189 -4.65 2.50 11.92
N VAL A 190 -5.61 2.61 10.99
CA VAL A 190 -5.33 2.64 9.54
C VAL A 190 -4.34 3.75 9.22
N LYS A 191 -4.58 4.97 9.70
CA LYS A 191 -3.71 6.12 9.43
C LYS A 191 -2.28 5.89 9.90
N TYR A 192 -2.12 5.36 11.12
CA TYR A 192 -0.82 5.04 11.70
C TYR A 192 -0.09 3.96 10.90
N ILE A 193 -0.76 2.85 10.59
CA ILE A 193 -0.16 1.72 9.87
C ILE A 193 0.19 2.12 8.43
N VAL A 194 -0.70 2.81 7.71
CA VAL A 194 -0.42 3.29 6.36
C VAL A 194 0.82 4.22 6.36
N ALA A 195 0.88 5.17 7.29
CA ALA A 195 2.03 6.07 7.42
C ALA A 195 3.33 5.31 7.74
N SER A 196 3.28 4.32 8.65
CA SER A 196 4.47 3.57 9.04
C SER A 196 5.01 2.70 7.91
N LYS A 197 4.12 2.08 7.12
CA LYS A 197 4.51 1.23 5.98
C LYS A 197 5.04 2.03 4.79
N LEU A 198 4.49 3.22 4.54
CA LEU A 198 4.92 4.08 3.43
C LEU A 198 6.12 4.99 3.77
N LEU A 199 6.52 5.08 5.03
CA LEU A 199 7.55 6.02 5.49
C LEU A 199 8.84 5.97 4.66
N VAL A 200 9.42 4.79 4.50
CA VAL A 200 10.71 4.62 3.81
C VAL A 200 10.62 4.98 2.32
N PRO A 201 9.69 4.41 1.51
CA PRO A 201 9.60 4.79 0.10
C PRO A 201 9.29 6.27 -0.11
N LEU A 202 8.43 6.89 0.72
CA LEU A 202 8.14 8.32 0.61
C LEU A 202 9.34 9.20 0.95
N GLN A 203 10.11 8.86 1.99
CA GLN A 203 11.33 9.58 2.34
C GLN A 203 12.39 9.49 1.25
N VAL A 204 12.62 8.29 0.71
CA VAL A 204 13.58 8.11 -0.39
C VAL A 204 13.12 8.91 -1.62
N TRP A 205 11.84 8.84 -1.98
CA TRP A 205 11.29 9.61 -3.08
C TRP A 205 11.48 11.12 -2.89
N SER A 206 11.20 11.66 -1.70
CA SER A 206 11.46 13.06 -1.35
C SER A 206 12.92 13.46 -1.58
N VAL A 207 13.86 12.65 -1.08
CA VAL A 207 15.30 12.88 -1.25
C VAL A 207 15.69 12.86 -2.74
N LEU A 208 15.13 11.93 -3.52
CA LEU A 208 15.37 11.86 -4.95
C LEU A 208 14.90 13.12 -5.68
N LEU A 209 13.68 13.57 -5.39
CA LEU A 209 13.14 14.78 -6.00
C LEU A 209 13.97 15.99 -5.63
N GLN A 210 14.37 16.15 -4.36
CA GLN A 210 15.20 17.27 -3.94
C GLN A 210 16.56 17.29 -4.65
N ALA A 211 17.17 16.12 -4.86
CA ALA A 211 18.43 16.00 -5.59
C ALA A 211 18.28 16.32 -7.09
N GLY A 212 17.23 15.80 -7.73
CA GLY A 212 16.94 16.06 -9.15
C GLY A 212 16.51 17.51 -9.41
N TRP A 213 15.70 18.09 -8.52
CA TRP A 213 15.17 19.43 -8.69
C TRP A 213 16.24 20.53 -8.64
N GLN A 214 17.33 20.31 -7.89
CA GLN A 214 18.51 21.19 -7.95
C GLN A 214 19.10 21.28 -9.37
N GLN A 215 18.97 20.23 -10.18
CA GLN A 215 19.45 20.19 -11.56
C GLN A 215 18.49 20.86 -12.55
N VAL A 216 17.22 21.02 -12.19
CA VAL A 216 16.16 21.70 -12.99
C VAL A 216 16.11 23.20 -12.73
N LEU A 217 16.70 23.68 -11.63
CA LEU A 217 16.78 25.10 -11.28
C LEU A 217 17.97 25.93 -11.87
N PRO A 218 18.76 25.52 -12.89
CA PRO A 218 20.06 26.13 -13.13
C PRO A 218 20.04 27.46 -13.91
N ASP A 219 18.98 28.29 -13.83
CA ASP A 219 18.95 29.57 -14.56
C ASP A 219 18.26 30.78 -13.88
N LYS A 220 18.13 30.81 -12.55
CA LYS A 220 17.71 32.04 -11.83
C LYS A 220 18.85 32.84 -11.18
N LYS A 221 20.12 32.52 -11.48
CA LYS A 221 21.28 33.29 -10.98
C LYS A 221 21.98 34.17 -12.03
N HIS A 222 21.58 34.14 -13.31
CA HIS A 222 22.17 34.98 -14.37
C HIS A 222 21.21 36.01 -15.01
N MET A 223 19.97 36.17 -14.52
CA MET A 223 19.04 37.20 -15.01
C MET A 223 19.09 38.54 -14.25
N TYR A 224 20.05 38.73 -13.34
CA TYR A 224 20.32 40.01 -12.70
C TYR A 224 21.80 40.38 -12.83
N VAL A 225 22.18 40.88 -13.99
CA VAL A 225 23.34 41.78 -14.16
C VAL A 225 22.84 43.02 -14.87
#